data_AF-A0A328U845-F1
#
_entry.id   AF-A0A328U845-F1
#
_cell.length_a   1.000
_cell.length_b   1.000
_cell.length_c   1.000
_cell.angle_alpha   90.00
_cell.angle_beta   90.00
_cell.angle_gamma   90.00
#
_symmetry.space_group_name_H-M   'P 1'
#
loop_
_entity.id
_entity.type
_entity.pdbx_description
1 polymer ?
#
loop_
_entity_poly.entity_id
_entity_poly.type
_entity_poly.pdbx_seq_one_letter_code
_entity_poly.pdbx_strand_id
1 'polypeptide(L)'
;MLDSKYLLTDEQMMHFIAKGYVVLQNVLPAQLHKSVMEKVHRVFHEEGNPGNNVLPRIPEIQQFFDTPMIRGALTSVLGPDYYMHPHRHCHYNQPGNQAPGGGQWHKDGYWSSMRSHRPWWAMIFYYTQDVTEELGPTAIMPGTQYYEKFIGDRGETLLPTGKAGTAVLVHFDLWHKASLNISGLDRYMLKFQFVRLSAPDRPTWNHRSKDMVVPQGTPFVHRNLWRDVWDWLRGEEAESRSGAPVSGAQLLKLQGELKSNDESVRAAAADEAGLLGEAAASLAPELGQLLNDVETTALNAAYALGHIGLSGIEELVQHILEGTTQVSERAAYGLQASGVKAIPALQNVLEHADEKRRALAAFVLGMIGSTDNGAVSSLIASSSDESEWVRRNAIEALGMIRNAGEEGCLALSKELVDSLSSETRDSSERNDMYVTKQNYIVNKLGYTAAISLLRTGKQFGAGQVVSALEQSLNSEDRYVRAYASEALTHLRTPEAVDALIRFYRTARWCPDTHKASTF
;
A
#
# COMPACT_ATOMS: atom_id res chain seq x y z
N MET A 1 22.67 7.03 8.76
CA MET A 1 22.30 6.65 7.38
C MET A 1 22.72 5.21 7.15
N LEU A 2 21.89 4.41 6.49
CA LEU A 2 22.25 3.04 6.08
C LEU A 2 23.32 3.09 4.98
N ASP A 3 24.24 2.13 4.99
CA ASP A 3 25.23 1.97 3.91
C ASP A 3 24.51 1.58 2.62
N SER A 4 24.84 2.25 1.51
CA SER A 4 24.22 2.03 0.19
C SER A 4 24.27 0.58 -0.30
N LYS A 5 25.22 -0.23 0.19
CA LYS A 5 25.30 -1.65 -0.16
C LYS A 5 24.13 -2.50 0.35
N TYR A 6 23.40 -2.00 1.35
CA TYR A 6 22.19 -2.66 1.89
C TYR A 6 20.90 -2.14 1.28
N LEU A 7 20.96 -1.07 0.48
CA LEU A 7 19.81 -0.56 -0.27
C LEU A 7 19.63 -1.36 -1.55
N LEU A 8 18.41 -1.45 -2.04
CA LEU A 8 18.11 -2.09 -3.32
C LEU A 8 18.78 -1.31 -4.46
N THR A 9 19.21 -2.04 -5.48
CA THR A 9 19.70 -1.47 -6.74
C THR A 9 18.54 -1.03 -7.63
N ASP A 10 18.83 -0.26 -8.70
CA ASP A 10 17.84 0.08 -9.72
C ASP A 10 17.16 -1.15 -10.33
N GLU A 11 17.93 -2.22 -10.59
CA GLU A 11 17.40 -3.48 -11.12
C GLU A 11 16.42 -4.14 -10.13
N GLN A 12 16.77 -4.19 -8.85
CA GLN A 12 15.90 -4.76 -7.82
C GLN A 12 14.64 -3.92 -7.60
N MET A 13 14.75 -2.59 -7.66
CA MET A 13 13.59 -1.69 -7.58
C MET A 13 12.68 -1.86 -8.79
N MET A 14 13.23 -1.94 -10.01
CA MET A 14 12.43 -2.21 -11.20
C MET A 14 11.81 -3.61 -11.19
N HIS A 15 12.52 -4.60 -10.67
CA HIS A 15 11.96 -5.92 -10.44
C HIS A 15 10.80 -5.85 -9.43
N PHE A 16 10.94 -5.11 -8.32
CA PHE A 16 9.85 -4.91 -7.37
C PHE A 16 8.64 -4.21 -8.00
N ILE A 17 8.85 -3.19 -8.83
CA ILE A 17 7.75 -2.47 -9.51
C ILE A 17 7.06 -3.37 -10.55
N ALA A 18 7.83 -4.07 -11.39
CA ALA A 18 7.26 -4.88 -12.47
C ALA A 18 6.68 -6.22 -11.97
N LYS A 19 7.32 -6.84 -10.97
CA LYS A 19 7.00 -8.20 -10.49
C LYS A 19 6.40 -8.25 -9.09
N GLY A 20 6.47 -7.16 -8.33
CA GLY A 20 5.82 -7.03 -7.02
C GLY A 20 6.54 -7.71 -5.87
N TYR A 21 7.79 -8.19 -6.03
CA TYR A 21 8.53 -8.83 -4.93
C TYR A 21 10.04 -8.67 -5.04
N VAL A 22 10.76 -8.94 -3.95
CA VAL A 22 12.22 -9.17 -3.89
C VAL A 22 12.48 -10.27 -2.86
N VAL A 23 13.28 -11.28 -3.22
CA VAL A 23 13.75 -12.30 -2.26
C VAL A 23 15.07 -11.83 -1.66
N LEU A 24 15.13 -11.82 -0.34
CA LEU A 24 16.26 -11.38 0.46
C LEU A 24 16.74 -12.54 1.32
N GLN A 25 18.05 -12.74 1.42
CA GLN A 25 18.64 -13.74 2.31
C GLN A 25 19.32 -13.05 3.47
N ASN A 26 18.69 -13.10 4.65
CA ASN A 26 19.29 -12.56 5.86
C ASN A 26 20.42 -13.48 6.34
N VAL A 27 21.52 -12.89 6.77
CA VAL A 27 22.68 -13.61 7.30
C VAL A 27 22.74 -13.32 8.80
N LEU A 28 21.86 -13.98 9.55
CA LEU A 28 21.94 -14.04 11.00
C LEU A 28 22.63 -15.36 11.43
N PRO A 29 23.17 -15.44 12.67
CA PRO A 29 23.76 -16.68 13.16
C PRO A 29 22.75 -17.83 13.12
N ALA A 30 23.17 -19.00 12.64
CA ALA A 30 22.30 -20.19 12.53
C ALA A 30 21.62 -20.55 13.87
N GLN A 31 22.31 -20.32 14.99
CA GLN A 31 21.78 -20.55 16.33
C GLN A 31 20.58 -19.66 16.66
N LEU A 32 20.55 -18.42 16.15
CA LEU A 32 19.42 -17.51 16.36
C LEU A 32 18.19 -18.00 15.60
N HIS A 33 18.34 -18.39 14.33
CA HIS A 33 17.24 -18.96 13.56
C HIS A 33 16.67 -20.22 14.21
N LYS A 34 17.55 -21.12 14.67
CA LYS A 34 17.15 -22.32 15.40
C LYS A 34 16.37 -21.97 16.67
N SER A 35 16.88 -21.05 17.49
CA SER A 35 16.20 -20.62 18.72
C SER A 35 14.84 -20.00 18.46
N VAL A 36 14.72 -19.12 17.46
CA VAL A 36 13.43 -18.52 17.07
C VAL A 36 12.47 -19.60 16.58
N MET A 37 12.92 -20.53 15.74
CA MET A 37 12.10 -21.64 15.23
C MET A 37 11.59 -22.52 16.36
N GLU A 38 12.44 -22.93 17.31
CA GLU A 38 12.07 -23.74 18.47
C GLU A 38 11.02 -23.03 19.35
N LYS A 39 11.18 -21.71 19.55
CA LYS A 39 10.19 -20.90 20.29
C LYS A 39 8.86 -20.79 19.54
N VAL A 40 8.89 -20.56 18.22
CA VAL A 40 7.69 -20.53 17.39
C VAL A 40 6.96 -21.88 17.48
N HIS A 41 7.68 -22.98 17.27
CA HIS A 41 7.13 -24.33 17.37
C HIS A 41 6.47 -24.57 18.73
N ARG A 42 7.15 -24.23 19.83
CA ARG A 42 6.61 -24.36 21.19
C ARG A 42 5.33 -23.56 21.38
N VAL A 43 5.34 -22.28 21.02
CA VAL A 43 4.17 -21.40 21.16
C VAL A 43 2.98 -21.96 20.40
N PHE A 44 3.17 -22.40 19.15
CA PHE A 44 2.09 -22.99 18.36
C PHE A 44 1.50 -24.25 18.99
N HIS A 45 2.33 -25.13 19.54
CA HIS A 45 1.89 -26.43 20.07
C HIS A 45 1.37 -26.37 21.51
N GLU A 46 1.87 -25.45 22.33
CA GLU A 46 1.48 -25.32 23.74
C GLU A 46 0.41 -24.25 23.97
N GLU A 47 0.42 -23.17 23.18
CA GLU A 47 -0.42 -21.98 23.40
C GLU A 47 -1.40 -21.73 22.23
N GLY A 48 -1.09 -22.21 21.04
CA GLY A 48 -1.81 -21.93 19.80
C GLY A 48 -1.20 -20.77 19.01
N ASN A 49 -1.88 -20.33 17.94
CA ASN A 49 -1.39 -19.26 17.09
C ASN A 49 -1.40 -17.91 17.85
N PRO A 50 -0.25 -17.25 18.08
CA PRO A 50 -0.17 -16.04 18.88
C PRO A 50 -0.73 -14.79 18.15
N GLY A 51 -1.01 -14.89 16.84
CA GLY A 51 -1.53 -13.79 16.04
C GLY A 51 -0.66 -12.53 16.15
N ASN A 52 -1.28 -11.40 16.49
CA ASN A 52 -0.58 -10.12 16.63
C ASN A 52 0.45 -10.09 17.77
N ASN A 53 0.40 -11.03 18.71
CA ASN A 53 1.29 -11.07 19.86
C ASN A 53 2.62 -11.79 19.60
N VAL A 54 2.92 -12.20 18.37
CA VAL A 54 4.15 -12.97 18.09
C VAL A 54 5.43 -12.21 18.44
N LEU A 55 5.54 -10.90 18.20
CA LEU A 55 6.74 -10.14 18.59
C LEU A 55 6.90 -10.02 20.11
N PRO A 56 5.90 -9.57 20.90
CA PRO A 56 6.07 -9.53 22.35
C PRO A 56 6.25 -10.92 22.96
N ARG A 57 5.71 -11.98 22.33
CA ARG A 57 5.88 -13.37 22.78
C ARG A 57 7.25 -13.96 22.44
N ILE A 58 7.84 -13.57 21.30
CA ILE A 58 9.14 -14.02 20.79
C ILE A 58 9.95 -12.79 20.34
N PRO A 59 10.49 -12.00 21.28
CA PRO A 59 11.12 -10.72 20.98
C PRO A 59 12.38 -10.85 20.13
N GLU A 60 13.02 -12.02 20.09
CA GLU A 60 14.18 -12.28 19.23
C GLU A 60 13.88 -12.13 17.72
N ILE A 61 12.62 -12.22 17.31
CA ILE A 61 12.22 -11.93 15.92
C ILE A 61 12.58 -10.50 15.54
N GLN A 62 12.59 -9.55 16.48
CA GLN A 62 12.96 -8.15 16.19
C GLN A 62 14.38 -8.04 15.63
N GLN A 63 15.31 -8.90 16.06
CA GLN A 63 16.69 -8.90 15.58
C GLN A 63 16.79 -9.14 14.07
N PHE A 64 15.84 -9.86 13.49
CA PHE A 64 15.72 -10.04 12.04
C PHE A 64 15.38 -8.73 11.32
N PHE A 65 14.40 -8.00 11.83
CA PHE A 65 13.96 -6.73 11.25
C PHE A 65 14.96 -5.60 11.48
N ASP A 66 15.80 -5.70 12.52
CA ASP A 66 16.85 -4.72 12.82
C ASP A 66 18.09 -4.85 11.93
N THR A 67 18.21 -5.95 11.17
CA THR A 67 19.36 -6.16 10.29
C THR A 67 19.46 -5.08 9.19
N PRO A 68 20.67 -4.62 8.83
CA PRO A 68 20.85 -3.60 7.80
C PRO A 68 20.22 -3.97 6.45
N MET A 69 20.24 -5.25 6.08
CA MET A 69 19.66 -5.73 4.83
C MET A 69 18.12 -5.58 4.81
N ILE A 70 17.42 -6.01 5.88
CA ILE A 70 15.95 -5.87 5.93
C ILE A 70 15.56 -4.41 6.02
N ARG A 71 16.23 -3.63 6.88
CA ARG A 71 16.01 -2.18 6.98
C ARG A 71 16.28 -1.48 5.66
N GLY A 72 17.35 -1.84 4.96
CA GLY A 72 17.74 -1.25 3.68
C GLY A 72 16.74 -1.56 2.56
N ALA A 73 16.25 -2.80 2.48
CA ALA A 73 15.21 -3.17 1.52
C ALA A 73 13.88 -2.45 1.79
N LEU A 74 13.43 -2.41 3.06
CA LEU A 74 12.23 -1.67 3.45
C LEU A 74 12.39 -0.16 3.20
N THR A 75 13.56 0.42 3.55
CA THR A 75 13.88 1.82 3.27
C THR A 75 13.81 2.13 1.79
N SER A 76 14.31 1.24 0.94
CA SER A 76 14.31 1.41 -0.52
C SER A 76 12.90 1.48 -1.10
N VAL A 77 11.96 0.68 -0.57
CA VAL A 77 10.58 0.59 -1.08
C VAL A 77 9.63 1.57 -0.40
N LEU A 78 9.76 1.81 0.90
CA LEU A 78 8.80 2.56 1.73
C LEU A 78 9.35 3.89 2.26
N GLY A 79 10.63 4.20 2.03
CA GLY A 79 11.31 5.36 2.60
C GLY A 79 11.87 5.11 4.01
N PRO A 80 12.74 6.00 4.53
CA PRO A 80 13.51 5.78 5.76
C PRO A 80 12.66 5.77 7.04
N ASP A 81 11.50 6.41 7.01
CA ASP A 81 10.59 6.56 8.15
C ASP A 81 9.40 5.59 8.07
N TYR A 82 9.58 4.41 7.45
CA TYR A 82 8.51 3.41 7.39
C TYR A 82 8.11 2.93 8.80
N TYR A 83 6.86 2.50 8.94
CA TYR A 83 6.32 1.92 10.17
C TYR A 83 6.00 0.44 9.98
N MET A 84 6.32 -0.41 10.96
CA MET A 84 5.88 -1.80 11.02
C MET A 84 4.46 -1.85 11.58
N HIS A 85 3.49 -2.15 10.73
CA HIS A 85 2.09 -2.19 11.10
C HIS A 85 1.84 -3.28 12.18
N PRO A 86 0.96 -3.04 13.18
CA PRO A 86 0.74 -3.97 14.28
C PRO A 86 0.09 -5.28 13.85
N HIS A 87 -0.57 -5.32 12.69
CA HIS A 87 -1.13 -6.54 12.13
C HIS A 87 -0.03 -7.43 11.55
N ARG A 88 -0.04 -8.68 11.99
CA ARG A 88 0.88 -9.73 11.57
C ARG A 88 0.16 -11.07 11.66
N HIS A 89 0.58 -12.02 10.85
CA HIS A 89 -0.05 -13.34 10.81
C HIS A 89 1.01 -14.44 10.80
N CYS A 90 0.85 -15.42 11.67
CA CYS A 90 1.75 -16.56 11.76
C CYS A 90 1.12 -17.73 11.01
N HIS A 91 1.75 -18.16 9.91
CA HIS A 91 1.29 -19.26 9.09
C HIS A 91 1.99 -20.55 9.50
N TYR A 92 1.24 -21.49 10.04
CA TYR A 92 1.66 -22.86 10.31
C TYR A 92 1.14 -23.80 9.22
N ASN A 93 2.02 -24.63 8.67
CA ASN A 93 1.67 -25.64 7.67
C ASN A 93 2.35 -26.98 8.00
N GLN A 94 1.56 -27.93 8.48
CA GLN A 94 2.00 -29.27 8.84
C GLN A 94 2.14 -30.20 7.62
N PRO A 95 2.99 -31.24 7.69
CA PRO A 95 3.10 -32.28 6.68
C PRO A 95 1.75 -32.87 6.26
N GLY A 96 1.55 -33.05 4.95
CA GLY A 96 0.37 -33.74 4.41
C GLY A 96 -0.94 -32.94 4.48
N ASN A 97 -0.90 -31.67 4.93
CA ASN A 97 -2.06 -30.80 4.92
C ASN A 97 -2.53 -30.52 3.48
N GLN A 98 -3.71 -31.04 3.13
CA GLN A 98 -4.29 -30.91 1.78
C GLN A 98 -4.91 -29.53 1.51
N ALA A 99 -5.11 -28.69 2.53
CA ALA A 99 -5.73 -27.36 2.40
C ALA A 99 -5.06 -26.32 3.32
N PRO A 100 -3.75 -26.05 3.16
CA PRO A 100 -3.04 -25.13 4.03
C PRO A 100 -3.57 -23.71 3.87
N GLY A 101 -3.95 -23.06 4.97
CA GLY A 101 -4.39 -21.65 4.98
C GLY A 101 -5.49 -21.32 3.97
N GLY A 102 -6.39 -22.28 3.67
CA GLY A 102 -7.44 -22.13 2.67
C GLY A 102 -7.02 -22.44 1.22
N GLY A 103 -5.72 -22.55 0.89
CA GLY A 103 -5.20 -23.02 -0.40
C GLY A 103 -5.55 -22.18 -1.64
N GLN A 104 -6.31 -21.11 -1.49
CA GLN A 104 -6.79 -20.27 -2.59
C GLN A 104 -5.92 -19.02 -2.77
N TRP A 105 -5.79 -18.60 -4.02
CA TRP A 105 -5.22 -17.31 -4.37
C TRP A 105 -6.06 -16.18 -3.78
N HIS A 106 -5.40 -15.26 -3.08
CA HIS A 106 -6.04 -14.09 -2.50
C HIS A 106 -5.10 -12.89 -2.45
N LYS A 107 -5.69 -11.73 -2.21
CA LYS A 107 -5.03 -10.53 -1.69
C LYS A 107 -5.50 -10.31 -0.26
N ASP A 108 -4.64 -9.71 0.57
CA ASP A 108 -5.01 -9.33 1.93
C ASP A 108 -6.09 -8.24 1.91
N GLY A 109 -6.85 -8.17 3.01
CA GLY A 109 -7.73 -7.04 3.29
C GLY A 109 -6.92 -5.76 3.32
N TYR A 110 -7.38 -4.74 2.61
CA TYR A 110 -6.68 -3.47 2.50
C TYR A 110 -7.00 -2.57 3.70
N TRP A 111 -6.07 -1.71 4.10
CA TRP A 111 -6.17 -0.88 5.31
C TRP A 111 -6.68 0.53 5.08
N SER A 112 -6.67 0.97 3.82
CA SER A 112 -7.03 2.32 3.40
C SER A 112 -8.37 2.31 2.65
N SER A 113 -8.90 3.49 2.33
CA SER A 113 -10.18 3.65 1.63
C SER A 113 -10.14 3.14 0.18
N MET A 114 -8.97 3.15 -0.49
CA MET A 114 -8.81 2.62 -1.85
C MET A 114 -7.39 2.10 -2.14
N ARG A 115 -7.28 0.97 -2.85
CA ARG A 115 -5.98 0.37 -3.22
C ARG A 115 -5.19 1.33 -4.10
N SER A 116 -3.88 1.39 -3.87
CA SER A 116 -2.96 2.23 -4.62
C SER A 116 -1.92 1.39 -5.35
N HIS A 117 -1.64 1.74 -6.61
CA HIS A 117 -0.52 1.16 -7.37
C HIS A 117 0.84 1.65 -6.88
N ARG A 118 0.89 2.78 -6.15
CA ARG A 118 2.11 3.29 -5.54
C ARG A 118 2.33 2.56 -4.20
N PRO A 119 3.56 2.10 -3.89
CA PRO A 119 3.83 1.27 -2.71
C PRO A 119 3.79 2.10 -1.42
N TRP A 120 2.58 2.40 -0.95
CA TRP A 120 2.33 2.89 0.41
C TRP A 120 2.40 1.76 1.44
N TRP A 121 2.22 0.52 0.99
CA TRP A 121 2.22 -0.67 1.82
C TRP A 121 3.10 -1.76 1.22
N ALA A 122 3.79 -2.51 2.07
CA ALA A 122 4.50 -3.73 1.68
C ALA A 122 4.34 -4.79 2.77
N MET A 123 4.68 -6.04 2.44
CA MET A 123 4.72 -7.14 3.41
C MET A 123 6.04 -7.87 3.33
N ILE A 124 6.43 -8.52 4.42
CA ILE A 124 7.52 -9.49 4.43
C ILE A 124 6.97 -10.85 4.84
N PHE A 125 7.27 -11.87 4.04
CA PHE A 125 7.16 -13.27 4.42
C PHE A 125 8.50 -13.75 4.97
N TYR A 126 8.59 -13.94 6.28
CA TYR A 126 9.82 -14.37 6.96
C TYR A 126 9.79 -15.88 7.24
N TYR A 127 10.79 -16.60 6.73
CA TYR A 127 11.03 -18.01 7.02
C TYR A 127 12.14 -18.18 8.06
N THR A 128 11.78 -18.76 9.20
CA THR A 128 12.68 -19.01 10.33
C THR A 128 13.57 -20.25 10.14
N GLN A 129 13.34 -20.99 9.06
CA GLN A 129 13.96 -22.27 8.72
C GLN A 129 14.30 -22.32 7.22
N ASP A 130 15.17 -23.26 6.82
CA ASP A 130 15.38 -23.56 5.41
C ASP A 130 14.04 -23.90 4.75
N VAL A 131 13.76 -23.28 3.60
CA VAL A 131 12.50 -23.46 2.88
C VAL A 131 12.77 -23.95 1.47
N THR A 132 12.33 -25.17 1.19
CA THR A 132 12.39 -25.84 -0.11
C THR A 132 11.01 -25.86 -0.74
N GLU A 133 10.91 -26.16 -2.05
CA GLU A 133 9.60 -26.32 -2.70
C GLU A 133 8.73 -27.38 -2.02
N GLU A 134 9.34 -28.50 -1.60
CA GLU A 134 8.66 -29.58 -0.88
C GLU A 134 8.07 -29.14 0.47
N LEU A 135 8.75 -28.21 1.17
CA LEU A 135 8.27 -27.65 2.45
C LEU A 135 7.07 -26.70 2.26
N GLY A 136 6.81 -26.28 1.02
CA GLY A 136 5.66 -25.48 0.66
C GLY A 136 5.74 -24.02 1.13
N PRO A 137 6.64 -23.19 0.54
CA PRO A 137 6.65 -21.75 0.77
C PRO A 137 5.33 -21.12 0.31
N THR A 138 4.98 -19.97 0.85
CA THR A 138 3.90 -19.15 0.32
C THR A 138 4.18 -18.85 -1.15
N ALA A 139 3.31 -19.37 -2.03
CA ALA A 139 3.37 -19.11 -3.45
C ALA A 139 2.96 -17.68 -3.73
N ILE A 140 3.64 -17.04 -4.67
CA ILE A 140 3.34 -15.70 -5.16
C ILE A 140 3.09 -15.74 -6.66
N MET A 141 2.33 -14.77 -7.15
CA MET A 141 2.08 -14.60 -8.58
C MET A 141 2.68 -13.28 -9.06
N PRO A 142 3.92 -13.28 -9.58
CA PRO A 142 4.63 -12.06 -9.94
C PRO A 142 3.88 -11.18 -10.95
N GLY A 143 3.93 -9.86 -10.73
CA GLY A 143 3.39 -8.84 -11.64
C GLY A 143 1.88 -8.61 -11.50
N THR A 144 1.25 -9.19 -10.48
CA THR A 144 -0.21 -9.14 -10.33
C THR A 144 -0.73 -8.10 -9.34
N GLN A 145 0.16 -7.32 -8.76
CA GLN A 145 -0.16 -6.31 -7.74
C GLN A 145 -1.13 -5.24 -8.24
N TYR A 146 -1.15 -4.96 -9.54
CA TYR A 146 -1.98 -3.92 -10.17
C TYR A 146 -3.36 -4.39 -10.60
N TYR A 147 -3.67 -5.70 -10.55
CA TYR A 147 -4.97 -6.23 -10.98
C TYR A 147 -5.88 -6.49 -9.78
N GLU A 148 -7.06 -5.92 -9.78
CA GLU A 148 -8.15 -6.21 -8.87
C GLU A 148 -8.62 -7.66 -9.04
N LYS A 149 -8.72 -8.15 -10.28
CA LYS A 149 -9.24 -9.49 -10.58
C LYS A 149 -8.12 -10.53 -10.65
N PHE A 150 -8.44 -11.75 -10.20
CA PHE A 150 -7.51 -12.88 -10.33
C PHE A 150 -7.34 -13.24 -11.81
N ILE A 151 -6.09 -13.36 -12.27
CA ILE A 151 -5.80 -13.55 -13.69
C ILE A 151 -5.76 -15.02 -14.13
N GLY A 152 -5.96 -15.96 -13.19
CA GLY A 152 -5.97 -17.40 -13.46
C GLY A 152 -4.60 -17.93 -13.89
N ASP A 153 -4.62 -18.93 -14.76
CA ASP A 153 -3.42 -19.63 -15.26
C ASP A 153 -2.57 -18.78 -16.22
N ARG A 154 -3.00 -17.54 -16.52
CA ARG A 154 -2.18 -16.56 -17.27
C ARG A 154 -1.01 -16.03 -16.43
N GLY A 155 -1.08 -16.15 -15.11
CA GLY A 155 -0.02 -15.72 -14.19
C GLY A 155 1.01 -16.81 -13.92
N GLU A 156 2.28 -16.39 -13.78
CA GLU A 156 3.35 -17.27 -13.31
C GLU A 156 3.17 -17.60 -11.83
N THR A 157 3.29 -18.87 -11.44
CA THR A 157 3.36 -19.26 -10.03
C THR A 157 4.81 -19.46 -9.62
N LEU A 158 5.27 -18.70 -8.62
CA LEU A 158 6.62 -18.82 -8.08
C LEU A 158 6.57 -19.30 -6.62
N LEU A 159 7.50 -20.20 -6.29
CA LEU A 159 7.74 -20.70 -4.92
C LEU A 159 9.08 -20.14 -4.41
N PRO A 160 9.09 -19.06 -3.62
CA PRO A 160 10.33 -18.50 -3.10
C PRO A 160 10.98 -19.48 -2.11
N THR A 161 12.16 -20.00 -2.48
CA THR A 161 12.96 -20.92 -1.65
C THR A 161 14.23 -20.25 -1.14
N GLY A 162 14.84 -20.79 -0.09
CA GLY A 162 16.08 -20.25 0.46
C GLY A 162 16.45 -20.85 1.81
N LYS A 163 17.50 -20.29 2.43
CA LYS A 163 17.98 -20.72 3.76
C LYS A 163 17.17 -20.06 4.87
N ALA A 164 17.28 -20.59 6.09
CA ALA A 164 16.75 -19.92 7.27
C ALA A 164 17.18 -18.44 7.28
N GLY A 165 16.24 -17.52 7.55
CA GLY A 165 16.49 -16.09 7.35
C GLY A 165 16.04 -15.55 5.99
N THR A 166 15.47 -16.38 5.12
CA THR A 166 14.85 -15.90 3.87
C THR A 166 13.68 -14.98 4.18
N ALA A 167 13.68 -13.81 3.54
CA ALA A 167 12.61 -12.83 3.56
C ALA A 167 12.10 -12.61 2.13
N VAL A 168 10.80 -12.68 1.92
CA VAL A 168 10.20 -12.24 0.65
C VAL A 168 9.51 -10.91 0.91
N LEU A 169 10.14 -9.82 0.46
CA LEU A 169 9.51 -8.50 0.45
C LEU A 169 8.53 -8.45 -0.71
N VAL A 170 7.25 -8.21 -0.46
CA VAL A 170 6.20 -8.19 -1.49
C VAL A 170 5.42 -6.88 -1.45
N HIS A 171 4.97 -6.43 -2.62
CA HIS A 171 3.93 -5.42 -2.73
C HIS A 171 2.67 -5.93 -2.01
N PHE A 172 2.00 -5.06 -1.27
CA PHE A 172 0.86 -5.46 -0.43
C PHE A 172 -0.25 -6.20 -1.22
N ASP A 173 -0.49 -5.74 -2.44
CA ASP A 173 -1.53 -6.26 -3.33
C ASP A 173 -1.11 -7.43 -4.22
N LEU A 174 0.06 -8.04 -4.00
CA LEU A 174 0.48 -9.19 -4.80
C LEU A 174 -0.41 -10.41 -4.48
N TRP A 175 -0.91 -11.09 -5.51
CA TRP A 175 -1.64 -12.33 -5.32
C TRP A 175 -0.72 -13.40 -4.74
N HIS A 176 -1.18 -14.05 -3.67
CA HIS A 176 -0.42 -15.08 -2.99
C HIS A 176 -1.34 -16.17 -2.43
N LYS A 177 -0.76 -17.33 -2.12
CA LYS A 177 -1.45 -18.43 -1.45
C LYS A 177 -0.48 -19.30 -0.67
N ALA A 178 -0.99 -20.03 0.32
CA ALA A 178 -0.23 -21.15 0.87
C ALA A 178 -0.12 -22.28 -0.17
N SER A 179 1.06 -22.90 -0.25
CA SER A 179 1.29 -24.10 -1.06
C SER A 179 1.32 -25.35 -0.18
N LEU A 180 1.22 -26.52 -0.82
CA LEU A 180 1.24 -27.81 -0.14
C LEU A 180 2.59 -28.06 0.52
N ASN A 181 2.56 -28.59 1.75
CA ASN A 181 3.74 -29.13 2.41
C ASN A 181 3.73 -30.65 2.23
N ILE A 182 4.57 -31.11 1.29
CA ILE A 182 4.76 -32.54 0.98
C ILE A 182 6.02 -33.10 1.65
N SER A 183 6.73 -32.28 2.41
CA SER A 183 7.87 -32.70 3.24
C SER A 183 7.41 -33.43 4.51
N GLY A 184 8.38 -33.95 5.27
CA GLY A 184 8.16 -34.51 6.61
C GLY A 184 8.32 -33.51 7.77
N LEU A 185 8.40 -32.20 7.49
CA LEU A 185 8.69 -31.16 8.49
C LEU A 185 7.56 -30.13 8.60
N ASP A 186 7.33 -29.61 9.80
CA ASP A 186 6.47 -28.43 10.00
C ASP A 186 7.06 -27.19 9.34
N ARG A 187 6.22 -26.38 8.67
CA ARG A 187 6.62 -25.09 8.11
C ARG A 187 6.00 -23.92 8.86
N TYR A 188 6.86 -22.99 9.28
CA TYR A 188 6.46 -21.70 9.85
C TYR A 188 6.84 -20.56 8.90
N MET A 189 5.89 -19.68 8.60
CA MET A 189 6.13 -18.41 7.91
C MET A 189 5.45 -17.29 8.69
N LEU A 190 6.21 -16.25 9.02
CA LEU A 190 5.69 -15.09 9.75
C LEU A 190 5.47 -13.93 8.76
N LYS A 191 4.22 -13.49 8.62
CA LYS A 191 3.83 -12.38 7.75
C LYS A 191 3.76 -11.08 8.54
N PHE A 192 4.50 -10.08 8.10
CA PHE A 192 4.52 -8.73 8.67
C PHE A 192 4.15 -7.71 7.61
N GLN A 193 3.49 -6.63 8.02
CA GLN A 193 3.05 -5.56 7.14
C GLN A 193 3.76 -4.26 7.52
N PHE A 194 4.02 -3.43 6.52
CA PHE A 194 4.78 -2.19 6.66
C PHE A 194 4.09 -1.09 5.86
N VAL A 195 4.16 0.13 6.38
CA VAL A 195 3.54 1.31 5.78
C VAL A 195 4.55 2.43 5.60
N ARG A 196 4.50 3.08 4.44
CA ARG A 196 5.20 4.34 4.14
C ARG A 196 4.50 5.48 4.87
N LEU A 197 5.28 6.33 5.54
CA LEU A 197 4.76 7.48 6.27
C LEU A 197 4.82 8.79 5.50
N SER A 198 5.62 8.88 4.43
CA SER A 198 5.70 10.10 3.63
C SER A 198 5.83 9.78 2.16
N ALA A 199 5.20 10.61 1.32
CA ALA A 199 5.42 10.58 -0.11
C ALA A 199 6.93 10.84 -0.39
N PRO A 200 7.54 10.08 -1.30
CA PRO A 200 8.94 10.26 -1.69
C PRO A 200 9.21 11.68 -2.23
N ASP A 201 10.33 12.25 -1.81
CA ASP A 201 10.89 13.51 -2.34
C ASP A 201 12.20 13.30 -3.11
N ARG A 202 12.76 12.09 -3.01
CA ARG A 202 13.97 11.63 -3.68
C ARG A 202 14.04 10.10 -3.64
N PRO A 203 14.89 9.47 -4.46
CA PRO A 203 15.18 8.04 -4.36
C PRO A 203 15.72 7.68 -2.97
N THR A 204 15.21 6.58 -2.40
CA THR A 204 15.63 6.05 -1.09
C THR A 204 16.34 4.70 -1.20
N TRP A 205 16.67 4.30 -2.43
CA TRP A 205 17.46 3.12 -2.78
C TRP A 205 18.83 3.52 -3.36
N ASN A 206 19.68 2.55 -3.72
CA ASN A 206 20.97 2.80 -4.39
C ASN A 206 20.76 3.12 -5.88
N HIS A 207 20.21 4.30 -6.12
CA HIS A 207 19.86 4.79 -7.44
C HIS A 207 21.08 5.30 -8.22
N ARG A 208 21.27 4.82 -9.44
CA ARG A 208 22.42 5.16 -10.31
C ARG A 208 22.03 5.49 -11.75
N SER A 209 21.03 4.79 -12.29
CA SER A 209 20.54 4.97 -13.65
C SER A 209 19.52 6.09 -13.71
N LYS A 210 19.60 6.95 -14.73
CA LYS A 210 18.51 7.91 -15.02
C LYS A 210 17.32 7.24 -15.71
N ASP A 211 17.59 6.17 -16.47
CA ASP A 211 16.59 5.51 -17.29
C ASP A 211 15.95 4.33 -16.54
N MET A 212 14.64 4.19 -16.76
CA MET A 212 13.86 3.05 -16.29
C MET A 212 14.14 1.83 -17.17
N VAL A 213 14.87 0.85 -16.64
CA VAL A 213 15.16 -0.41 -17.35
C VAL A 213 14.10 -1.45 -17.00
N VAL A 214 13.28 -1.82 -17.98
CA VAL A 214 12.22 -2.83 -17.80
C VAL A 214 12.84 -4.24 -17.75
N PRO A 215 12.55 -5.04 -16.70
CA PRO A 215 13.02 -6.42 -16.63
C PRO A 215 12.47 -7.31 -17.77
N GLN A 216 13.27 -8.24 -18.28
CA GLN A 216 12.82 -9.20 -19.30
C GLN A 216 11.80 -10.21 -18.72
N GLY A 217 10.96 -10.79 -19.59
CA GLY A 217 10.05 -11.87 -19.21
C GLY A 217 8.80 -11.45 -18.45
N THR A 218 8.31 -10.22 -18.62
CA THR A 218 7.00 -9.79 -18.10
C THR A 218 5.89 -10.16 -19.11
N PRO A 219 4.88 -10.96 -18.73
CA PRO A 219 3.82 -11.40 -19.66
C PRO A 219 2.93 -10.25 -20.14
N PHE A 220 2.76 -9.21 -19.31
CA PHE A 220 2.03 -7.98 -19.64
C PHE A 220 2.93 -6.78 -19.40
N VAL A 221 2.92 -5.82 -20.33
CA VAL A 221 3.76 -4.62 -20.29
C VAL A 221 2.90 -3.40 -19.97
N HIS A 222 3.22 -2.73 -18.86
CA HIS A 222 2.53 -1.53 -18.38
C HIS A 222 3.52 -0.36 -18.26
N ARG A 223 4.17 0.05 -19.37
CA ARG A 223 5.29 1.01 -19.31
C ARG A 223 4.89 2.33 -18.67
N ASN A 224 3.71 2.86 -18.99
CA ASN A 224 3.25 4.12 -18.40
C ASN A 224 2.97 3.99 -16.89
N LEU A 225 2.32 2.91 -16.46
CA LEU A 225 2.07 2.63 -15.04
C LEU A 225 3.38 2.46 -14.27
N TRP A 226 4.29 1.62 -14.75
CA TRP A 226 5.58 1.40 -14.09
C TRP A 226 6.40 2.67 -14.03
N ARG A 227 6.33 3.50 -15.07
CA ARG A 227 6.97 4.81 -15.10
C ARG A 227 6.34 5.78 -14.09
N ASP A 228 5.02 5.83 -13.94
CA ASP A 228 4.37 6.62 -12.88
C ASP A 228 4.89 6.22 -11.49
N VAL A 229 4.96 4.92 -11.21
CA VAL A 229 5.46 4.42 -9.91
C VAL A 229 6.95 4.73 -9.73
N TRP A 230 7.76 4.54 -10.77
CA TRP A 230 9.20 4.83 -10.75
C TRP A 230 9.49 6.31 -10.54
N ASP A 231 8.86 7.19 -11.32
CA ASP A 231 9.01 8.65 -11.24
C ASP A 231 8.52 9.16 -9.88
N TRP A 232 7.38 8.67 -9.40
CA TRP A 232 6.91 8.97 -8.05
C TRP A 232 7.93 8.55 -6.99
N LEU A 233 8.46 7.32 -7.03
CA LEU A 233 9.48 6.86 -6.07
C LEU A 233 10.78 7.71 -6.09
N ARG A 234 11.08 8.39 -7.20
CA ARG A 234 12.18 9.35 -7.32
C ARG A 234 11.84 10.75 -6.81
N GLY A 235 10.59 10.99 -6.41
CA GLY A 235 10.09 12.31 -6.01
C GLY A 235 9.89 13.28 -7.17
N GLU A 236 9.80 12.76 -8.40
CA GLU A 236 9.58 13.57 -9.59
C GLU A 236 8.08 13.85 -9.76
N GLU A 237 7.74 15.09 -10.13
CA GLU A 237 6.37 15.44 -10.46
C GLU A 237 5.98 14.87 -11.84
N ALA A 238 4.67 14.66 -12.03
CA ALA A 238 4.14 14.26 -13.33
C ALA A 238 4.29 15.41 -14.35
N GLU A 239 5.46 15.52 -14.98
CA GLU A 239 5.68 16.48 -16.06
C GLU A 239 5.11 15.95 -17.38
N SER A 240 4.52 16.87 -18.16
CA SER A 240 4.18 16.57 -19.55
C SER A 240 5.48 16.46 -20.34
N ARG A 241 5.81 15.24 -20.73
CA ARG A 241 6.93 15.01 -21.64
C ARG A 241 6.47 15.40 -23.04
N SER A 242 7.19 16.32 -23.67
CA SER A 242 7.09 16.50 -25.11
C SER A 242 7.54 15.19 -25.77
N GLY A 243 6.57 14.43 -26.28
CA GLY A 243 6.84 13.20 -27.01
C GLY A 243 7.71 13.48 -28.23
N ALA A 244 8.45 12.47 -28.68
CA ALA A 244 9.14 12.55 -29.97
C ALA A 244 8.15 12.93 -31.09
N PRO A 245 8.59 13.65 -32.15
CA PRO A 245 7.70 14.02 -33.25
C PRO A 245 6.97 12.80 -33.81
N VAL A 246 5.64 12.81 -33.75
CA VAL A 246 4.80 11.70 -34.21
C VAL A 246 4.26 12.00 -35.59
N SER A 247 4.37 11.04 -36.50
CA SER A 247 3.76 11.17 -37.83
C SER A 247 2.25 10.91 -37.79
N GLY A 248 1.48 11.59 -38.64
CA GLY A 248 0.05 11.33 -38.76
C GLY A 248 -0.27 9.86 -39.11
N ALA A 249 0.62 9.18 -39.85
CA ALA A 249 0.49 7.76 -40.14
C ALA A 249 0.60 6.87 -38.90
N GLN A 250 1.48 7.22 -37.95
CA GLN A 250 1.59 6.49 -36.68
C GLN A 250 0.33 6.67 -35.82
N LEU A 251 -0.21 7.90 -35.74
CA LEU A 251 -1.46 8.15 -35.02
C LEU A 251 -2.66 7.39 -35.62
N LEU A 252 -2.78 7.37 -36.95
CA LEU A 252 -3.84 6.61 -37.63
C LEU A 252 -3.68 5.10 -37.41
N LYS A 253 -2.45 4.60 -37.42
CA LYS A 253 -2.16 3.19 -37.10
C LYS A 253 -2.61 2.86 -35.67
N LEU A 254 -2.19 3.65 -34.68
CA LEU A 254 -2.58 3.46 -33.28
C LEU A 254 -4.10 3.55 -33.11
N GLN A 255 -4.76 4.51 -33.76
CA GLN A 255 -6.22 4.62 -33.74
C GLN A 255 -6.92 3.34 -34.22
N GLY A 256 -6.38 2.69 -35.26
CA GLY A 256 -6.86 1.40 -35.75
C GLY A 256 -6.58 0.26 -34.78
N GLU A 257 -5.39 0.20 -34.19
CA GLU A 257 -4.97 -0.85 -33.26
C GLU A 257 -5.72 -0.78 -31.92
N LEU A 258 -6.07 0.42 -31.44
CA LEU A 258 -6.96 0.63 -30.29
C LEU A 258 -8.34 0.01 -30.49
N LYS A 259 -8.77 -0.22 -31.74
CA LYS A 259 -10.05 -0.84 -32.12
C LYS A 259 -9.90 -2.30 -32.53
N SER A 260 -8.72 -2.90 -32.34
CA SER A 260 -8.45 -4.29 -32.70
C SER A 260 -9.33 -5.28 -31.91
N ASN A 261 -9.70 -6.40 -32.52
CA ASN A 261 -10.36 -7.50 -31.82
C ASN A 261 -9.41 -8.24 -30.84
N ASP A 262 -8.10 -8.09 -31.01
CA ASP A 262 -7.08 -8.71 -30.14
C ASP A 262 -6.78 -7.81 -28.92
N GLU A 263 -7.01 -8.34 -27.72
CA GLU A 263 -6.77 -7.62 -26.45
C GLU A 263 -5.32 -7.17 -26.28
N SER A 264 -4.36 -7.98 -26.75
CA SER A 264 -2.93 -7.69 -26.61
C SER A 264 -2.53 -6.53 -27.51
N VAL A 265 -3.12 -6.46 -28.71
CA VAL A 265 -2.91 -5.34 -29.64
C VAL A 265 -3.50 -4.05 -29.08
N ARG A 266 -4.74 -4.09 -28.55
CA ARG A 266 -5.34 -2.90 -27.91
C ARG A 266 -4.51 -2.41 -26.72
N ALA A 267 -4.09 -3.32 -25.84
CA ALA A 267 -3.28 -2.98 -24.67
C ALA A 267 -1.92 -2.38 -25.05
N ALA A 268 -1.26 -2.92 -26.08
CA ALA A 268 0.02 -2.41 -26.57
C ALA A 268 -0.13 -1.02 -27.21
N ALA A 269 -1.17 -0.82 -28.01
CA ALA A 269 -1.46 0.47 -28.65
C ALA A 269 -1.79 1.56 -27.63
N ALA A 270 -2.56 1.23 -26.59
CA ALA A 270 -2.85 2.17 -25.49
C ALA A 270 -1.57 2.58 -24.76
N ASP A 271 -0.71 1.62 -24.42
CA ASP A 271 0.57 1.92 -23.76
C ASP A 271 1.51 2.73 -24.67
N GLU A 272 1.56 2.42 -25.98
CA GLU A 272 2.32 3.23 -26.94
C GLU A 272 1.78 4.67 -27.02
N ALA A 273 0.47 4.87 -27.10
CA ALA A 273 -0.13 6.20 -27.12
C ALA A 273 0.27 7.04 -25.88
N GLY A 274 0.30 6.43 -24.69
CA GLY A 274 0.77 7.10 -23.47
C GLY A 274 2.26 7.50 -23.52
N LEU A 275 3.10 6.72 -24.20
CA LEU A 275 4.52 7.05 -24.40
C LEU A 275 4.72 8.25 -25.33
N LEU A 276 3.77 8.49 -26.25
CA LEU A 276 3.77 9.66 -27.15
C LEU A 276 3.32 10.95 -26.45
N GLY A 277 2.68 10.86 -25.29
CA GLY A 277 2.22 12.01 -24.51
C GLY A 277 1.23 12.89 -25.28
N GLU A 278 1.34 14.21 -25.15
CA GLU A 278 0.42 15.17 -25.79
C GLU A 278 0.33 15.04 -27.32
N ALA A 279 1.34 14.45 -27.99
CA ALA A 279 1.28 14.19 -29.42
C ALA A 279 0.18 13.19 -29.82
N ALA A 280 -0.31 12.38 -28.87
CA ALA A 280 -1.42 11.46 -29.04
C ALA A 280 -2.76 11.99 -28.48
N ALA A 281 -2.87 13.29 -28.16
CA ALA A 281 -4.08 13.88 -27.58
C ALA A 281 -5.36 13.62 -28.41
N SER A 282 -5.25 13.53 -29.74
CA SER A 282 -6.39 13.20 -30.61
C SER A 282 -6.96 11.79 -30.42
N LEU A 283 -6.25 10.91 -29.72
CA LEU A 283 -6.68 9.54 -29.40
C LEU A 283 -7.41 9.45 -28.04
N ALA A 284 -7.60 10.57 -27.33
CA ALA A 284 -8.25 10.58 -26.02
C ALA A 284 -9.62 9.87 -26.03
N PRO A 285 -10.54 10.12 -27.00
CA PRO A 285 -11.84 9.47 -26.99
C PRO A 285 -11.75 7.94 -27.18
N GLU A 286 -10.88 7.46 -28.07
CA GLU A 286 -10.63 6.03 -28.23
C GLU A 286 -10.06 5.38 -26.97
N LEU A 287 -9.12 6.06 -26.29
CA LEU A 287 -8.57 5.57 -25.03
C LEU A 287 -9.62 5.56 -23.91
N GLY A 288 -10.50 6.57 -23.85
CA GLY A 288 -11.62 6.63 -22.91
C GLY A 288 -12.53 5.41 -23.01
N GLN A 289 -12.87 4.99 -24.22
CA GLN A 289 -13.70 3.79 -24.46
C GLN A 289 -13.06 2.51 -23.89
N LEU A 290 -11.72 2.41 -23.90
CA LEU A 290 -10.99 1.25 -23.38
C LEU A 290 -10.98 1.17 -21.85
N LEU A 291 -11.43 2.20 -21.13
CA LEU A 291 -11.57 2.14 -19.66
C LEU A 291 -12.60 1.08 -19.21
N ASN A 292 -13.50 0.65 -20.09
CA ASN A 292 -14.46 -0.44 -19.83
C ASN A 292 -13.98 -1.82 -20.36
N ASP A 293 -12.77 -1.92 -20.89
CA ASP A 293 -12.22 -3.15 -21.46
C ASP A 293 -11.72 -4.12 -20.36
N VAL A 294 -11.08 -5.23 -20.76
CA VAL A 294 -10.32 -6.12 -19.88
C VAL A 294 -9.28 -5.31 -19.11
N GLU A 295 -9.02 -5.72 -17.88
CA GLU A 295 -8.28 -4.92 -16.91
C GLU A 295 -6.88 -4.50 -17.40
N THR A 296 -6.15 -5.38 -18.08
CA THR A 296 -4.83 -5.06 -18.66
C THR A 296 -4.90 -3.89 -19.64
N THR A 297 -5.85 -3.92 -20.57
CA THR A 297 -6.06 -2.87 -21.58
C THR A 297 -6.54 -1.58 -20.92
N ALA A 298 -7.49 -1.69 -19.99
CA ALA A 298 -8.07 -0.55 -19.32
C ALA A 298 -7.06 0.20 -18.43
N LEU A 299 -6.14 -0.52 -17.77
CA LEU A 299 -5.03 0.10 -17.03
C LEU A 299 -4.09 0.85 -17.97
N ASN A 300 -3.71 0.25 -19.10
CA ASN A 300 -2.86 0.94 -20.08
C ASN A 300 -3.55 2.19 -20.64
N ALA A 301 -4.84 2.13 -20.93
CA ALA A 301 -5.62 3.27 -21.40
C ALA A 301 -5.72 4.38 -20.34
N ALA A 302 -5.99 4.03 -19.07
CA ALA A 302 -6.07 4.99 -17.98
C ALA A 302 -4.77 5.78 -17.79
N TYR A 303 -3.63 5.07 -17.71
CA TYR A 303 -2.32 5.73 -17.59
C TYR A 303 -1.92 6.48 -18.86
N ALA A 304 -2.31 6.00 -20.04
CA ALA A 304 -2.10 6.75 -21.28
C ALA A 304 -2.85 8.07 -21.27
N LEU A 305 -4.15 8.08 -20.94
CA LEU A 305 -4.96 9.29 -20.78
C LEU A 305 -4.32 10.26 -19.78
N GLY A 306 -3.73 9.75 -18.69
CA GLY A 306 -3.01 10.58 -17.72
C GLY A 306 -1.81 11.34 -18.29
N HIS A 307 -1.20 10.83 -19.38
CA HIS A 307 0.00 11.40 -19.98
C HIS A 307 -0.24 12.21 -21.27
N ILE A 308 -1.44 12.17 -21.86
CA ILE A 308 -1.74 12.91 -23.11
C ILE A 308 -2.22 14.36 -22.90
N GLY A 309 -2.14 14.87 -21.66
CA GLY A 309 -2.44 16.26 -21.33
C GLY A 309 -3.93 16.54 -21.11
N LEU A 310 -4.35 17.77 -21.44
CA LEU A 310 -5.69 18.28 -21.07
C LEU A 310 -6.84 17.43 -21.63
N SER A 311 -6.77 17.01 -22.89
CA SER A 311 -7.80 16.16 -23.50
C SER A 311 -7.94 14.83 -22.77
N GLY A 312 -6.84 14.27 -22.26
CA GLY A 312 -6.88 13.06 -21.44
C GLY A 312 -7.51 13.31 -20.07
N ILE A 313 -7.21 14.44 -19.43
CA ILE A 313 -7.83 14.83 -18.15
C ILE A 313 -9.35 15.01 -18.32
N GLU A 314 -9.79 15.69 -19.37
CA GLU A 314 -11.22 15.90 -19.67
C GLU A 314 -11.96 14.57 -19.84
N GLU A 315 -11.38 13.64 -20.62
CA GLU A 315 -11.94 12.30 -20.84
C GLU A 315 -12.03 11.51 -19.53
N LEU A 316 -10.97 11.52 -18.72
CA LEU A 316 -10.93 10.82 -17.43
C LEU A 316 -11.95 11.40 -16.45
N VAL A 317 -12.09 12.72 -16.37
CA VAL A 317 -13.09 13.39 -15.51
C VAL A 317 -14.50 13.02 -15.94
N GLN A 318 -14.79 12.97 -17.23
CA GLN A 318 -16.08 12.51 -17.72
C GLN A 318 -16.38 11.08 -17.22
N HIS A 319 -15.41 10.17 -17.31
CA HIS A 319 -15.55 8.79 -16.85
C HIS A 319 -15.65 8.66 -15.32
N ILE A 320 -15.07 9.59 -14.55
CA ILE A 320 -15.31 9.70 -13.11
C ILE A 320 -16.77 10.04 -12.83
N LEU A 321 -17.33 11.03 -13.54
CA LEU A 321 -18.69 11.53 -13.30
C LEU A 321 -19.76 10.52 -13.75
N GLU A 322 -19.61 9.96 -14.95
CA GLU A 322 -20.67 9.23 -15.66
C GLU A 322 -20.46 7.71 -15.71
N GLY A 323 -19.22 7.24 -15.48
CA GLY A 323 -18.84 5.83 -15.66
C GLY A 323 -19.42 4.89 -14.60
N THR A 324 -19.24 3.58 -14.77
CA THR A 324 -19.52 2.62 -13.69
C THR A 324 -18.51 2.78 -12.53
N THR A 325 -18.74 2.16 -11.37
CA THR A 325 -17.76 2.15 -10.27
C THR A 325 -16.37 1.72 -10.75
N GLN A 326 -16.28 0.60 -11.47
CA GLN A 326 -15.02 0.08 -12.00
C GLN A 326 -14.36 1.04 -13.00
N VAL A 327 -15.14 1.65 -13.90
CA VAL A 327 -14.61 2.59 -14.89
C VAL A 327 -14.10 3.87 -14.21
N SER A 328 -14.81 4.37 -13.19
CA SER A 328 -14.36 5.52 -12.43
C SER A 328 -13.08 5.26 -11.64
N GLU A 329 -12.95 4.10 -11.00
CA GLU A 329 -11.71 3.73 -10.28
C GLU A 329 -10.51 3.66 -11.23
N ARG A 330 -10.72 3.14 -12.45
CA ARG A 330 -9.69 3.14 -13.50
C ARG A 330 -9.33 4.56 -13.93
N ALA A 331 -10.33 5.42 -14.14
CA ALA A 331 -10.11 6.82 -14.47
C ALA A 331 -9.34 7.57 -13.35
N ALA A 332 -9.57 7.21 -12.09
CA ALA A 332 -8.87 7.79 -10.94
C ALA A 332 -7.36 7.50 -10.99
N TYR A 333 -6.96 6.28 -11.39
CA TYR A 333 -5.53 5.98 -11.59
C TYR A 333 -4.91 6.85 -12.69
N GLY A 334 -5.66 7.13 -13.77
CA GLY A 334 -5.22 8.05 -14.82
C GLY A 334 -5.06 9.49 -14.31
N LEU A 335 -6.03 10.00 -13.56
CA LEU A 335 -5.97 11.37 -13.00
C LEU A 335 -4.86 11.54 -11.98
N GLN A 336 -4.54 10.50 -11.21
CA GLN A 336 -3.35 10.48 -10.36
C GLN A 336 -2.07 10.70 -11.20
N ALA A 337 -1.95 10.00 -12.33
CA ALA A 337 -0.80 10.13 -13.24
C ALA A 337 -0.76 11.48 -13.97
N SER A 338 -1.90 12.16 -14.14
CA SER A 338 -1.96 13.54 -14.66
C SER A 338 -1.37 14.59 -13.70
N GLY A 339 -1.25 14.25 -12.41
CA GLY A 339 -0.67 15.12 -11.38
C GLY A 339 -1.46 16.41 -11.15
N VAL A 340 -0.73 17.48 -10.80
CA VAL A 340 -1.31 18.77 -10.36
C VAL A 340 -2.28 19.41 -11.36
N LYS A 341 -2.13 19.10 -12.66
CA LYS A 341 -3.02 19.61 -13.71
C LYS A 341 -4.47 19.13 -13.56
N ALA A 342 -4.70 18.01 -12.87
CA ALA A 342 -6.04 17.49 -12.61
C ALA A 342 -6.76 18.16 -11.43
N ILE A 343 -6.05 18.91 -10.58
CA ILE A 343 -6.60 19.46 -9.32
C ILE A 343 -7.87 20.31 -9.56
N PRO A 344 -7.90 21.28 -10.49
CA PRO A 344 -9.10 22.11 -10.68
C PRO A 344 -10.34 21.29 -11.06
N ALA A 345 -10.17 20.26 -11.90
CA ALA A 345 -11.26 19.39 -12.28
C ALA A 345 -11.72 18.50 -11.11
N LEU A 346 -10.77 17.96 -10.34
CA LEU A 346 -11.07 17.16 -9.14
C LEU A 346 -11.79 17.96 -8.06
N GLN A 347 -11.46 19.25 -7.88
CA GLN A 347 -12.19 20.14 -6.97
C GLN A 347 -13.65 20.28 -7.38
N ASN A 348 -13.97 20.31 -8.67
CA ASN A 348 -15.37 20.30 -9.11
C ASN A 348 -16.06 18.96 -8.83
N VAL A 349 -15.34 17.83 -8.93
CA VAL A 349 -15.89 16.50 -8.62
C VAL A 349 -16.20 16.35 -7.12
N LEU A 350 -15.49 17.05 -6.24
CA LEU A 350 -15.81 17.09 -4.81
C LEU A 350 -17.20 17.67 -4.50
N GLU A 351 -17.81 18.40 -5.43
CA GLU A 351 -19.17 18.96 -5.29
C GLU A 351 -20.25 18.05 -5.90
N HIS A 352 -19.89 16.84 -6.34
CA HIS A 352 -20.81 15.94 -7.01
C HIS A 352 -21.88 15.37 -6.06
N ALA A 353 -23.10 15.17 -6.57
CA ALA A 353 -24.23 14.68 -5.77
C ALA A 353 -24.01 13.25 -5.21
N ASP A 354 -23.37 12.38 -5.98
CA ASP A 354 -23.00 11.01 -5.55
C ASP A 354 -21.71 11.02 -4.71
N GLU A 355 -21.83 10.59 -3.45
CA GLU A 355 -20.75 10.47 -2.46
C GLU A 355 -19.58 9.62 -2.93
N LYS A 356 -19.80 8.61 -3.80
CA LYS A 356 -18.72 7.78 -4.33
C LYS A 356 -17.77 8.59 -5.20
N ARG A 357 -18.29 9.58 -5.94
CA ARG A 357 -17.47 10.46 -6.80
C ARG A 357 -16.68 11.45 -5.97
N ARG A 358 -17.33 12.03 -4.94
CA ARG A 358 -16.66 12.91 -3.99
C ARG A 358 -15.52 12.19 -3.27
N ALA A 359 -15.78 10.99 -2.76
CA ALA A 359 -14.78 10.16 -2.09
C ALA A 359 -13.59 9.82 -3.02
N LEU A 360 -13.88 9.47 -4.27
CA LEU A 360 -12.85 9.17 -5.26
C LEU A 360 -12.01 10.40 -5.62
N ALA A 361 -12.62 11.57 -5.75
CA ALA A 361 -11.89 12.82 -5.98
C ALA A 361 -10.96 13.16 -4.81
N ALA A 362 -11.44 13.00 -3.56
CA ALA A 362 -10.61 13.18 -2.37
C ALA A 362 -9.41 12.22 -2.36
N PHE A 363 -9.63 10.95 -2.70
CA PHE A 363 -8.55 9.96 -2.85
C PHE A 363 -7.51 10.40 -3.89
N VAL A 364 -7.94 10.79 -5.10
CA VAL A 364 -7.01 11.20 -6.16
C VAL A 364 -6.22 12.43 -5.75
N LEU A 365 -6.83 13.42 -5.10
CA LEU A 365 -6.12 14.60 -4.59
C LEU A 365 -5.02 14.22 -3.57
N GLY A 366 -5.31 13.29 -2.66
CA GLY A 366 -4.33 12.73 -1.73
C GLY A 366 -3.18 12.02 -2.42
N MET A 367 -3.48 11.26 -3.47
CA MET A 367 -2.48 10.53 -4.25
C MET A 367 -1.61 11.44 -5.13
N ILE A 368 -2.16 12.54 -5.65
CA ILE A 368 -1.39 13.62 -6.29
C ILE A 368 -0.44 14.24 -5.26
N GLY A 369 -0.89 14.42 -4.02
CA GLY A 369 -0.04 14.82 -2.90
C GLY A 369 0.41 16.29 -2.96
N SER A 370 -0.32 17.12 -3.70
CA SER A 370 -0.01 18.55 -3.86
C SER A 370 -0.17 19.30 -2.54
N THR A 371 0.77 20.20 -2.25
CA THR A 371 0.70 21.13 -1.12
C THR A 371 0.02 22.45 -1.50
N ASP A 372 -0.65 22.50 -2.66
CA ASP A 372 -1.45 23.65 -3.07
C ASP A 372 -2.55 23.93 -2.03
N ASN A 373 -2.63 25.18 -1.57
CA ASN A 373 -3.61 25.60 -0.56
C ASN A 373 -5.05 25.31 -0.97
N GLY A 374 -5.39 25.42 -2.27
CA GLY A 374 -6.71 25.10 -2.78
C GLY A 374 -7.05 23.62 -2.61
N ALA A 375 -6.13 22.71 -2.95
CA ALA A 375 -6.35 21.27 -2.78
C ALA A 375 -6.50 20.89 -1.30
N VAL A 376 -5.62 21.42 -0.43
CA VAL A 376 -5.67 21.18 1.02
C VAL A 376 -6.98 21.73 1.60
N SER A 377 -7.39 22.94 1.23
CA SER A 377 -8.62 23.57 1.73
C SER A 377 -9.87 22.78 1.34
N SER A 378 -9.93 22.30 0.09
CA SER A 378 -11.03 21.44 -0.38
C SER A 378 -11.09 20.13 0.41
N LEU A 379 -9.95 19.50 0.69
CA LEU A 379 -9.90 18.28 1.53
C LEU A 379 -10.30 18.55 2.99
N ILE A 380 -9.90 19.68 3.57
CA ILE A 380 -10.35 20.09 4.90
C ILE A 380 -11.87 20.25 4.91
N ALA A 381 -12.46 20.90 3.90
CA ALA A 381 -13.92 21.00 3.78
C ALA A 381 -14.59 19.62 3.66
N SER A 382 -14.06 18.73 2.81
CA SER A 382 -14.58 17.35 2.65
C SER A 382 -14.41 16.49 3.91
N SER A 383 -13.54 16.87 4.86
CA SER A 383 -13.47 16.17 6.15
C SER A 383 -14.73 16.38 7.01
N SER A 384 -15.60 17.33 6.64
CA SER A 384 -16.91 17.57 7.26
C SER A 384 -18.10 17.16 6.37
N ASP A 385 -17.87 16.35 5.32
CA ASP A 385 -18.94 15.82 4.45
C ASP A 385 -19.96 15.00 5.26
N GLU A 386 -21.22 14.96 4.81
CA GLU A 386 -22.28 14.15 5.43
C GLU A 386 -21.95 12.65 5.40
N SER A 387 -21.27 12.19 4.36
CA SER A 387 -20.88 10.81 4.15
C SER A 387 -19.60 10.49 4.90
N GLU A 388 -19.67 9.49 5.80
CA GLU A 388 -18.48 8.95 6.46
C GLU A 388 -17.42 8.48 5.45
N TRP A 389 -17.86 7.95 4.30
CA TRP A 389 -16.95 7.47 3.27
C TRP A 389 -16.12 8.61 2.66
N VAL A 390 -16.74 9.77 2.41
CA VAL A 390 -16.02 10.95 1.93
C VAL A 390 -15.09 11.50 3.00
N ARG A 391 -15.55 11.63 4.25
CA ARG A 391 -14.71 12.08 5.38
C ARG A 391 -13.46 11.23 5.53
N ARG A 392 -13.58 9.90 5.47
CA ARG A 392 -12.44 8.97 5.55
C ARG A 392 -11.42 9.19 4.43
N ASN A 393 -11.88 9.34 3.19
CA ASN A 393 -10.99 9.59 2.05
C ASN A 393 -10.30 10.96 2.18
N ALA A 394 -11.01 11.99 2.63
CA ALA A 394 -10.45 13.33 2.83
C ALA A 394 -9.37 13.35 3.93
N ILE A 395 -9.63 12.71 5.06
CA ILE A 395 -8.70 12.59 6.21
C ILE A 395 -7.47 11.75 5.84
N GLU A 396 -7.65 10.68 5.08
CA GLU A 396 -6.53 9.92 4.55
C GLU A 396 -5.68 10.74 3.57
N ALA A 397 -6.33 11.46 2.65
CA ALA A 397 -5.68 12.30 1.66
C ALA A 397 -4.83 13.40 2.31
N LEU A 398 -5.35 14.07 3.34
CA LEU A 398 -4.60 15.03 4.15
C LEU A 398 -3.34 14.41 4.79
N GLY A 399 -3.41 13.14 5.21
CA GLY A 399 -2.26 12.41 5.73
C GLY A 399 -1.25 11.95 4.67
N MET A 400 -1.69 11.78 3.41
CA MET A 400 -0.82 11.40 2.29
C MET A 400 -0.08 12.59 1.68
N ILE A 401 -0.63 13.80 1.80
CA ILE A 401 0.04 15.05 1.42
C ILE A 401 1.21 15.29 2.38
N ARG A 402 2.42 15.41 1.83
CA ARG A 402 3.68 15.54 2.60
C ARG A 402 3.63 16.68 3.62
N ASN A 403 2.94 17.76 3.28
CA ASN A 403 2.70 18.90 4.15
C ASN A 403 1.30 19.47 3.87
N ALA A 404 0.32 19.09 4.70
CA ALA A 404 -1.05 19.61 4.66
C ALA A 404 -1.24 20.88 5.54
N GLY A 405 -0.15 21.47 6.04
CA GLY A 405 -0.19 22.63 6.93
C GLY A 405 -0.74 22.33 8.33
N GLU A 406 -0.75 23.37 9.16
CA GLU A 406 -1.29 23.33 10.52
C GLU A 406 -2.79 23.06 10.50
N GLU A 407 -3.55 23.73 9.63
CA GLU A 407 -4.99 23.55 9.50
C GLU A 407 -5.38 22.09 9.17
N GLY A 408 -4.62 21.44 8.27
CA GLY A 408 -4.79 20.02 7.99
C GLY A 408 -4.58 19.17 9.23
N CYS A 409 -3.52 19.42 10.00
CA CYS A 409 -3.26 18.68 11.26
C CYS A 409 -4.34 18.92 12.33
N LEU A 410 -4.89 20.13 12.40
CA LEU A 410 -5.98 20.46 13.30
C LEU A 410 -7.28 19.73 12.90
N ALA A 411 -7.59 19.67 11.60
CA ALA A 411 -8.71 18.90 11.08
C ALA A 411 -8.58 17.40 11.42
N LEU A 412 -7.38 16.83 11.20
CA LEU A 412 -7.09 15.43 11.58
C LEU A 412 -7.24 15.19 13.09
N SER A 413 -6.76 16.12 13.93
CA SER A 413 -6.85 16.02 15.40
C SER A 413 -8.31 16.11 15.88
N LYS A 414 -9.09 17.00 15.27
CA LYS A 414 -10.52 17.14 15.55
C LYS A 414 -11.28 15.87 15.18
N GLU A 415 -11.08 15.36 13.97
CA GLU A 415 -11.73 14.12 13.52
C GLU A 415 -11.39 12.94 14.44
N LEU A 416 -10.12 12.82 14.83
CA LEU A 416 -9.70 11.78 15.76
C LEU A 416 -10.50 11.84 17.06
N VAL A 417 -10.60 13.01 17.70
CA VAL A 417 -11.35 13.19 18.96
C VAL A 417 -12.84 12.96 18.77
N ASP A 418 -13.44 13.50 17.71
CA ASP A 418 -14.87 13.34 17.43
C ASP A 418 -15.22 11.85 17.23
N SER A 419 -14.37 11.11 16.52
CA SER A 419 -14.57 9.68 16.27
C SER A 419 -14.61 8.85 17.56
N LEU A 420 -13.84 9.23 18.60
CA LEU A 420 -13.82 8.52 19.89
C LEU A 420 -15.17 8.63 20.61
N SER A 421 -15.87 9.75 20.45
CA SER A 421 -17.19 9.97 21.06
C SER A 421 -18.28 9.09 20.43
N SER A 422 -18.04 8.60 19.23
CA SER A 422 -18.95 7.72 18.49
C SER A 422 -18.69 6.23 18.70
N GLU A 423 -17.69 5.85 19.50
CA GLU A 423 -17.42 4.45 19.82
C GLU A 423 -18.53 3.88 20.71
N THR A 424 -19.29 2.93 20.16
CA THR A 424 -20.28 2.15 20.92
C THR A 424 -19.71 0.77 21.28
N ARG A 425 -19.94 0.35 22.53
CA ARG A 425 -19.56 -0.98 23.06
C ARG A 425 -20.22 -2.16 22.35
N ASP A 426 -21.26 -1.90 21.56
CA ASP A 426 -22.01 -2.93 20.84
C ASP A 426 -21.62 -2.87 19.35
N SER A 427 -20.63 -3.69 18.99
CA SER A 427 -20.07 -3.77 17.64
C SER A 427 -20.90 -4.66 16.70
N SER A 428 -22.14 -4.97 17.04
CA SER A 428 -22.88 -6.08 16.44
C SER A 428 -23.45 -5.79 15.05
N GLU A 429 -23.76 -4.55 14.66
CA GLU A 429 -24.36 -4.30 13.33
C GLU A 429 -24.00 -2.92 12.74
N ARG A 430 -22.72 -2.69 12.40
CA ARG A 430 -22.40 -1.67 11.38
C ARG A 430 -22.40 -2.35 10.01
N ASN A 431 -23.51 -2.20 9.29
CA ASN A 431 -23.65 -2.65 7.90
C ASN A 431 -22.80 -1.73 7.00
N ASP A 432 -21.49 -1.96 6.96
CA ASP A 432 -20.59 -1.20 6.09
C ASP A 432 -20.79 -1.65 4.64
N MET A 433 -21.54 -0.84 3.90
CA MET A 433 -21.90 -1.08 2.52
C MET A 433 -20.71 -0.96 1.55
N TYR A 434 -19.58 -0.41 2.00
CA TYR A 434 -18.46 -0.02 1.13
C TYR A 434 -17.22 -0.89 1.31
N VAL A 435 -17.02 -1.52 2.48
CA VAL A 435 -15.93 -2.49 2.69
C VAL A 435 -16.39 -3.68 3.54
N THR A 436 -16.93 -4.71 2.89
CA THR A 436 -17.43 -5.97 3.48
C THR A 436 -16.39 -6.82 4.25
N LYS A 437 -15.14 -6.36 4.40
CA LYS A 437 -14.02 -7.16 4.96
C LYS A 437 -13.25 -6.50 6.11
N GLN A 438 -13.71 -5.38 6.67
CA GLN A 438 -13.00 -4.65 7.73
C GLN A 438 -13.74 -4.64 9.09
N ASN A 439 -14.56 -5.65 9.39
CA ASN A 439 -15.37 -5.68 10.63
C ASN A 439 -14.53 -5.66 11.93
N TYR A 440 -13.22 -5.91 11.82
CA TYR A 440 -12.26 -5.82 12.93
C TYR A 440 -11.75 -4.39 13.19
N ILE A 441 -12.08 -3.42 12.34
CA ILE A 441 -11.86 -1.98 12.55
C ILE A 441 -13.21 -1.38 12.92
N VAL A 442 -13.38 -1.10 14.20
CA VAL A 442 -14.62 -0.56 14.78
C VAL A 442 -14.63 0.96 14.77
N ASN A 443 -13.47 1.63 14.76
CA ASN A 443 -13.38 3.08 14.60
C ASN A 443 -12.53 3.43 13.37
N LYS A 444 -13.18 3.44 12.21
CA LYS A 444 -12.51 3.63 10.91
C LYS A 444 -12.04 5.07 10.70
N LEU A 445 -12.82 6.06 11.16
CA LEU A 445 -12.41 7.47 11.12
C LEU A 445 -11.23 7.72 12.05
N GLY A 446 -11.30 7.29 13.31
CA GLY A 446 -10.20 7.42 14.26
C GLY A 446 -8.94 6.69 13.81
N TYR A 447 -9.08 5.50 13.22
CA TYR A 447 -7.95 4.73 12.69
C TYR A 447 -7.24 5.52 11.58
N THR A 448 -8.04 6.07 10.66
CA THR A 448 -7.54 6.84 9.51
C THR A 448 -6.92 8.16 9.96
N ALA A 449 -7.57 8.87 10.89
CA ALA A 449 -7.04 10.11 11.44
C ALA A 449 -5.73 9.90 12.22
N ALA A 450 -5.62 8.81 13.01
CA ALA A 450 -4.42 8.50 13.77
C ALA A 450 -3.22 8.17 12.86
N ILE A 451 -3.40 7.39 11.79
CA ILE A 451 -2.31 7.17 10.82
C ILE A 451 -1.97 8.44 10.05
N SER A 452 -2.95 9.27 9.69
CA SER A 452 -2.69 10.56 9.05
C SER A 452 -1.87 11.48 9.96
N LEU A 453 -2.16 11.53 11.26
CA LEU A 453 -1.34 12.26 12.24
C LEU A 453 0.05 11.66 12.46
N LEU A 454 0.21 10.34 12.36
CA LEU A 454 1.54 9.71 12.36
C LEU A 454 2.39 10.22 11.18
N ARG A 455 1.78 10.51 10.03
CA ARG A 455 2.46 11.04 8.84
C ARG A 455 2.77 12.53 8.95
N THR A 456 1.85 13.35 9.46
CA THR A 456 1.93 14.82 9.38
C THR A 456 2.23 15.51 10.71
N GLY A 457 1.83 14.92 11.84
CA GLY A 457 1.77 15.59 13.14
C GLY A 457 3.11 16.11 13.67
N LYS A 458 4.23 15.50 13.26
CA LYS A 458 5.58 15.94 13.63
C LYS A 458 5.92 17.35 13.15
N GLN A 459 5.28 17.82 12.08
CA GLN A 459 5.59 19.11 11.46
C GLN A 459 4.91 20.30 12.15
N PHE A 460 3.74 20.11 12.78
CA PHE A 460 2.84 21.21 13.17
C PHE A 460 2.49 21.30 14.66
N GLY A 461 3.23 20.61 15.52
CA GLY A 461 3.31 20.99 16.93
C GLY A 461 2.34 20.28 17.87
N ALA A 462 2.85 20.13 19.09
CA ALA A 462 2.58 18.98 19.95
C ALA A 462 1.51 19.21 21.01
N GLY A 463 0.80 20.34 21.05
CA GLY A 463 -0.22 20.55 22.08
C GLY A 463 -1.50 19.75 21.78
N GLN A 464 -2.25 20.23 20.78
CA GLN A 464 -3.53 19.64 20.41
C GLN A 464 -3.38 18.24 19.80
N VAL A 465 -2.33 18.05 18.99
CA VAL A 465 -2.00 16.74 18.40
C VAL A 465 -1.71 15.71 19.50
N VAL A 466 -0.85 16.02 20.48
CA VAL A 466 -0.58 15.07 21.59
C VAL A 466 -1.82 14.84 22.42
N SER A 467 -2.60 15.87 22.72
CA SER A 467 -3.86 15.71 23.46
C SER A 467 -4.85 14.77 22.76
N ALA A 468 -5.03 14.92 21.45
CA ALA A 468 -5.90 14.05 20.65
C ALA A 468 -5.37 12.60 20.63
N LEU A 469 -4.06 12.42 20.43
CA LEU A 469 -3.43 11.11 20.41
C LEU A 469 -3.45 10.43 21.79
N GLU A 470 -3.22 11.18 22.87
CA GLU A 470 -3.28 10.67 24.25
C GLU A 470 -4.69 10.18 24.60
N GLN A 471 -5.74 10.93 24.25
CA GLN A 471 -7.12 10.47 24.40
C GLN A 471 -7.37 9.17 23.65
N SER A 472 -6.83 9.07 22.43
CA SER A 472 -6.98 7.92 21.54
C SER A 472 -6.27 6.65 22.02
N LEU A 473 -5.34 6.74 22.97
CA LEU A 473 -4.77 5.57 23.65
C LEU A 473 -5.82 4.76 24.43
N ASN A 474 -6.99 5.35 24.70
CA ASN A 474 -8.13 4.69 25.37
C ASN A 474 -9.24 4.24 24.41
N SER A 475 -9.08 4.42 23.09
CA SER A 475 -10.04 3.95 22.09
C SER A 475 -10.36 2.47 22.27
N GLU A 476 -11.59 2.04 22.01
CA GLU A 476 -11.99 0.63 21.98
C GLU A 476 -11.35 -0.10 20.78
N ASP A 477 -11.05 0.63 19.68
CA ASP A 477 -10.35 0.11 18.51
C ASP A 477 -8.85 -0.05 18.76
N ARG A 478 -8.36 -1.28 18.60
CA ARG A 478 -6.95 -1.61 18.85
C ARG A 478 -5.97 -0.91 17.91
N TYR A 479 -6.39 -0.58 16.70
CA TYR A 479 -5.52 0.04 15.71
C TYR A 479 -5.48 1.56 15.86
N VAL A 480 -6.56 2.19 16.32
CA VAL A 480 -6.52 3.58 16.80
C VAL A 480 -5.47 3.72 17.89
N ARG A 481 -5.52 2.85 18.93
CA ARG A 481 -4.51 2.85 20.00
C ARG A 481 -3.09 2.64 19.47
N ALA A 482 -2.91 1.70 18.55
CA ALA A 482 -1.60 1.39 17.99
C ALA A 482 -0.99 2.59 17.23
N TYR A 483 -1.74 3.22 16.33
CA TYR A 483 -1.26 4.40 15.61
C TYR A 483 -1.11 5.62 16.51
N ALA A 484 -1.99 5.80 17.49
CA ALA A 484 -1.83 6.86 18.47
C ALA A 484 -0.50 6.72 19.23
N SER A 485 -0.19 5.51 19.70
CA SER A 485 1.08 5.22 20.38
C SER A 485 2.30 5.42 19.47
N GLU A 486 2.20 5.06 18.19
CA GLU A 486 3.29 5.26 17.24
C GLU A 486 3.48 6.75 16.90
N ALA A 487 2.39 7.48 16.68
CA ALA A 487 2.44 8.91 16.40
C ALA A 487 3.10 9.67 17.55
N LEU A 488 2.73 9.37 18.81
CA LEU A 488 3.39 9.93 19.99
C LEU A 488 4.89 9.57 20.03
N THR A 489 5.25 8.34 19.62
CA THR A 489 6.65 7.87 19.56
C THR A 489 7.46 8.63 18.50
N HIS A 490 6.82 9.06 17.42
CA HIS A 490 7.41 9.88 16.37
C HIS A 490 7.51 11.37 16.75
N LEU A 491 6.53 11.91 17.50
CA LEU A 491 6.51 13.29 17.98
C LEU A 491 7.64 13.56 18.99
N ARG A 492 7.82 12.67 19.98
CA ARG A 492 8.88 12.75 21.01
C ARG A 492 8.95 14.06 21.81
N THR A 493 7.84 14.76 21.99
CA THR A 493 7.80 15.87 22.95
C THR A 493 7.74 15.34 24.39
N PRO A 494 8.10 16.15 25.41
CA PRO A 494 8.00 15.71 26.80
C PRO A 494 6.62 15.15 27.17
N GLU A 495 5.55 15.80 26.70
CA GLU A 495 4.17 15.40 26.94
C GLU A 495 3.84 14.06 26.26
N ALA A 496 4.30 13.87 25.01
CA ALA A 496 4.12 12.62 24.28
C ALA A 496 4.85 11.45 24.96
N VAL A 497 6.08 11.69 25.44
CA VAL A 497 6.86 10.69 26.17
C VAL A 497 6.18 10.32 27.49
N ASP A 498 5.66 11.31 28.23
CA ASP A 498 4.98 11.08 29.50
C ASP A 498 3.66 10.30 29.31
N ALA A 499 2.87 10.64 28.29
CA ALA A 499 1.68 9.87 27.89
C ALA A 499 2.02 8.41 27.54
N LEU A 500 3.10 8.18 26.77
CA LEU A 500 3.56 6.83 26.42
C LEU A 500 4.04 6.04 27.63
N ILE A 501 4.78 6.66 28.57
CA ILE A 501 5.23 5.99 29.79
C ILE A 501 4.03 5.52 30.62
N ARG A 502 3.00 6.36 30.76
CA ARG A 502 1.74 5.97 31.44
C ARG A 502 1.09 4.78 30.74
N PHE A 503 0.93 4.86 29.43
CA PHE A 503 0.28 3.83 28.63
C PHE A 503 1.04 2.49 28.63
N TYR A 504 2.36 2.50 28.41
CA TYR A 504 3.14 1.27 28.37
C TYR A 504 3.26 0.58 29.73
N ARG A 505 3.22 1.32 30.84
CA ARG A 505 3.21 0.71 32.18
C ARG A 505 1.98 -0.17 32.41
N THR A 506 0.83 0.23 31.88
CA THR A 506 -0.42 -0.53 32.04
C THR A 506 -0.63 -1.56 30.94
N ALA A 507 -0.05 -1.36 29.75
CA ALA A 507 -0.15 -2.27 28.60
C ALA A 507 0.94 -3.36 28.55
N ARG A 508 1.89 -3.38 29.50
CA ARG A 508 3.04 -4.29 29.46
C ARG A 508 2.61 -5.77 29.50
N TRP A 509 3.12 -6.54 28.55
CA TRP A 509 3.04 -8.00 28.55
C TRP A 509 4.32 -8.61 29.15
N CYS A 510 4.18 -9.65 29.99
CA CYS A 510 5.32 -10.42 30.49
C CYS A 510 5.54 -11.65 29.60
N PRO A 511 6.67 -11.77 28.87
CA PRO A 511 6.89 -12.90 27.96
C PRO A 511 7.06 -14.25 28.69
N ASP A 512 7.40 -14.22 29.98
CA ASP A 512 7.62 -15.40 30.82
C ASP A 512 6.35 -15.84 31.58
N THR A 513 5.30 -15.01 31.59
CA THR A 513 4.02 -15.35 32.22
C THR A 513 3.11 -16.04 31.19
N HIS A 514 2.95 -17.36 31.34
CA HIS A 514 2.07 -18.18 30.50
C HIS A 514 1.48 -19.34 31.31
N LYS A 515 0.58 -20.14 30.72
CA LYS A 515 -0.16 -21.21 31.44
C LYS A 515 0.74 -22.18 32.23
N ALA A 516 1.97 -22.42 31.76
CA ALA A 516 2.91 -23.34 32.41
C ALA A 516 3.96 -22.64 33.31
N SER A 517 3.94 -21.30 33.37
CA SER A 517 4.83 -20.47 34.18
C SER A 517 4.02 -19.29 34.69
N THR A 518 3.26 -19.53 35.77
CA THR A 518 2.33 -18.52 36.30
C THR A 518 2.97 -17.61 37.33
N PHE A 519 3.97 -18.03 38.10
CA PHE A 519 4.79 -17.21 38.99
C PHE A 519 6.12 -17.91 39.30
#